data_AF-A0A3C1K8R0-F1
#
_entry.id   AF-A0A3C1K8R0-F1
#
_cell.length_a   1.000
_cell.length_b   1.000
_cell.length_c   1.000
_cell.angle_alpha   90.00
_cell.angle_beta   90.00
_cell.angle_gamma   90.00
#
_symmetry.space_group_name_H-M   'P 1'
#
loop_
_entity.id
_entity.type
_entity.pdbx_description
1 polymer ?
#
loop_
_entity_poly.entity_id
_entity_poly.type
_entity_poly.pdbx_seq_one_letter_code
_entity_poly.pdbx_strand_id
1 'polypeptide(L)'
;MSEVKRRRFLNEPGEGLLLNSDPVEFVRRFDEFVDESGLPPERVLALPLISVPLPVATVGEDGRPNRWSGANPAFMWHPLMWLPAHIALRYRYRVIDDAQGGTDIDYEIESDSLWATRVALELVHSGLYNPEDGTWLDVLAYAGLDIENPVDQARVELWLNGSHDDTLDAIDLEPLVLVPEDSEWALRAANDLVDTLVPAQWSLIASGIIEAVDSYVAQNGATDAALLSALNTMGQVAALALQGVPADPETGFSYVDVLSMLTAEALERGADVAALMESFLDALGEIAVDYRPSLQAMEADGPLAVAS
;
A
#
# COMPACT_ATOMS: atom_id res chain seq x y z
N MET A 1 -0.15 22.39 -25.65
CA MET A 1 -0.16 21.98 -24.24
C MET A 1 1.30 21.80 -23.85
N SER A 2 1.77 22.48 -22.81
CA SER A 2 3.10 22.19 -22.27
C SER A 2 3.13 20.73 -21.84
N GLU A 3 4.25 20.07 -22.07
CA GLU A 3 4.49 18.70 -21.62
C GLU A 3 4.29 18.63 -20.10
N VAL A 4 3.51 17.65 -19.64
CA VAL A 4 3.18 17.48 -18.22
C VAL A 4 4.42 16.93 -17.51
N LYS A 5 4.99 17.67 -16.55
CA LYS A 5 6.15 17.21 -15.77
C LYS A 5 5.74 16.00 -14.92
N ARG A 6 6.53 14.94 -15.00
CA ARG A 6 6.37 13.71 -14.20
C ARG A 6 7.66 13.40 -13.46
N ARG A 7 7.56 12.72 -12.32
CA ARG A 7 8.70 12.32 -11.47
C ARG A 7 8.61 10.87 -11.09
N ARG A 8 9.76 10.19 -10.96
CA ARG A 8 9.81 8.86 -10.36
C ARG A 8 9.87 8.98 -8.85
N PHE A 9 9.19 8.08 -8.17
CA PHE A 9 9.24 7.93 -6.72
C PHE A 9 8.75 6.53 -6.34
N LEU A 10 9.58 5.79 -5.58
CA LEU A 10 9.39 4.42 -5.07
C LEU A 10 9.19 3.28 -6.09
N ASN A 11 8.54 3.54 -7.22
CA ASN A 11 8.21 2.55 -8.23
C ASN A 11 9.17 2.56 -9.42
N GLU A 12 9.33 1.39 -10.03
CA GLU A 12 10.09 1.19 -11.25
C GLU A 12 9.20 1.15 -12.51
N PRO A 13 9.75 1.37 -13.71
CA PRO A 13 9.01 1.20 -14.96
C PRO A 13 8.40 -0.20 -15.09
N GLY A 14 7.13 -0.25 -15.48
CA GLY A 14 6.34 -1.48 -15.60
C GLY A 14 5.65 -1.93 -14.32
N GLU A 15 5.86 -1.23 -13.20
CA GLU A 15 5.30 -1.62 -11.92
C GLU A 15 3.89 -1.06 -11.70
N GLY A 16 2.95 -1.93 -11.32
CA GLY A 16 1.61 -1.54 -10.90
C GLY A 16 1.56 -1.00 -9.46
N LEU A 17 0.42 -0.42 -9.09
CA LEU A 17 0.16 -0.06 -7.69
C LEU A 17 -0.45 -1.21 -6.88
N LEU A 18 -1.09 -2.18 -7.54
CA LEU A 18 -1.72 -3.33 -6.90
C LEU A 18 -0.76 -4.52 -6.89
N LEU A 19 -0.77 -5.22 -5.76
CA LEU A 19 0.08 -6.36 -5.42
C LEU A 19 1.57 -6.00 -5.30
N ASN A 20 2.22 -6.59 -4.31
CA ASN A 20 3.66 -6.46 -4.11
C ASN A 20 4.28 -7.85 -3.92
N SER A 21 5.25 -8.21 -4.75
CA SER A 21 5.97 -9.48 -4.65
C SER A 21 7.26 -9.39 -3.83
N ASP A 22 7.75 -8.17 -3.53
CA ASP A 22 8.99 -7.97 -2.79
C ASP A 22 8.71 -7.45 -1.37
N PRO A 23 8.77 -8.34 -0.36
CA PRO A 23 8.49 -7.98 1.02
C PRO A 23 9.56 -7.08 1.64
N VAL A 24 10.79 -7.06 1.09
CA VAL A 24 11.87 -6.19 1.57
C VAL A 24 11.67 -4.77 1.04
N GLU A 25 11.34 -4.64 -0.24
CA GLU A 25 10.99 -3.36 -0.86
C GLU A 25 9.77 -2.73 -0.19
N PHE A 26 8.78 -3.52 0.22
CA PHE A 26 7.63 -3.02 0.99
C PHE A 26 8.05 -2.20 2.23
N VAL A 27 8.96 -2.73 3.05
CA VAL A 27 9.45 -2.03 4.25
C VAL A 27 10.29 -0.82 3.87
N ARG A 28 11.19 -0.99 2.90
CA ARG A 28 12.08 0.09 2.43
C ARG A 28 11.28 1.29 1.91
N ARG A 29 10.20 1.04 1.16
CA ARG A 29 9.32 2.07 0.61
C ARG A 29 8.56 2.82 1.69
N PHE A 30 8.16 2.15 2.77
CA PHE A 30 7.56 2.82 3.91
C PHE A 30 8.51 3.83 4.54
N ASP A 31 9.73 3.41 4.85
CA ASP A 31 10.73 4.29 5.45
C ASP A 31 11.07 5.47 4.53
N GLU A 32 11.31 5.21 3.24
CA GLU A 32 11.59 6.28 2.26
C GLU A 32 10.41 7.24 2.11
N PHE A 33 9.17 6.75 2.12
CA PHE A 33 7.99 7.62 2.07
C PHE A 33 7.89 8.52 3.29
N VAL A 34 8.07 7.96 4.50
CA VAL A 34 8.04 8.72 5.76
C VAL A 34 9.13 9.79 5.78
N ASP A 35 10.36 9.42 5.42
CA ASP A 35 11.51 10.31 5.40
C ASP A 35 11.33 11.46 4.39
N GLU A 36 10.95 11.15 3.16
CA GLU A 36 10.80 12.15 2.10
C GLU A 36 9.58 13.04 2.33
N SER A 37 8.44 12.47 2.73
CA SER A 37 7.20 13.23 2.97
C SER A 37 7.24 14.06 4.26
N GLY A 38 8.08 13.69 5.22
CA GLY A 38 8.10 14.27 6.56
C GLY A 38 6.83 13.99 7.38
N LEU A 39 5.93 13.13 6.89
CA LEU A 39 4.75 12.72 7.65
C LEU A 39 5.15 11.77 8.77
N PRO A 40 4.51 11.85 9.95
CA PRO A 40 4.77 10.90 11.00
C PRO A 40 4.20 9.51 10.62
N PRO A 41 4.84 8.39 11.02
CA PRO A 41 4.46 7.04 10.60
C PRO A 41 2.98 6.71 10.81
N GLU A 42 2.35 7.19 11.90
CA GLU A 42 0.94 6.96 12.20
C GLU A 42 -0.04 7.62 11.20
N ARG A 43 0.47 8.52 10.34
CA ARG A 43 -0.29 9.15 9.27
C ARG A 43 -0.01 8.53 7.90
N VAL A 44 0.65 7.38 7.86
CA VAL A 44 0.95 6.64 6.63
C VAL A 44 0.45 5.20 6.78
N LEU A 45 -0.45 4.79 5.88
CA LEU A 45 -0.91 3.42 5.79
C LEU A 45 0.04 2.63 4.89
N ALA A 46 0.63 1.58 5.44
CA ALA A 46 1.37 0.58 4.68
C ALA A 46 0.56 -0.70 4.64
N LEU A 47 0.21 -1.14 3.43
CA LEU A 47 -0.40 -2.44 3.20
C LEU A 47 0.41 -3.15 2.13
N PRO A 48 0.82 -4.42 2.33
CA PRO A 48 1.53 -5.17 1.31
C PRO A 48 0.75 -5.25 -0.01
N LEU A 49 -0.58 -5.13 0.05
CA LEU A 49 -1.46 -5.09 -1.09
C LEU A 49 -1.17 -3.94 -2.07
N ILE A 50 -0.64 -2.81 -1.59
CA ILE A 50 -0.32 -1.64 -2.40
C ILE A 50 1.19 -1.43 -2.43
N SER A 51 1.74 -1.20 -3.62
CA SER A 51 3.18 -1.08 -3.84
C SER A 51 3.78 0.22 -3.26
N VAL A 52 2.94 1.22 -2.93
CA VAL A 52 3.34 2.47 -2.29
C VAL A 52 2.56 2.74 -0.99
N PRO A 53 3.20 3.35 0.02
CA PRO A 53 2.50 3.81 1.21
C PRO A 53 1.49 4.93 0.88
N LEU A 54 0.36 4.95 1.60
CA LEU A 54 -0.70 5.92 1.38
C LEU A 54 -0.81 6.87 2.58
N PRO A 55 -0.68 8.19 2.40
CA PRO A 55 -0.86 9.13 3.49
C PRO A 55 -2.33 9.20 3.89
N VAL A 56 -2.61 9.18 5.19
CA VAL A 56 -3.96 9.19 5.76
C VAL A 56 -4.34 10.62 6.15
N ALA A 57 -5.30 11.17 5.42
CA ALA A 57 -5.79 12.53 5.64
C ALA A 57 -6.59 12.62 6.94
N THR A 58 -6.35 13.67 7.72
CA THR A 58 -7.26 14.08 8.80
C THR A 58 -8.36 14.95 8.20
N VAL A 59 -9.58 14.80 8.69
CA VAL A 59 -10.73 15.58 8.22
C VAL A 59 -10.85 16.87 9.03
N GLY A 60 -11.07 18.00 8.35
CA GLY A 60 -11.38 19.29 8.94
C GLY A 60 -12.85 19.40 9.38
N GLU A 61 -13.19 20.51 10.05
CA GLU A 61 -14.57 20.77 10.48
C GLU A 61 -15.56 20.92 9.31
N ASP A 62 -15.06 21.25 8.12
CA ASP A 62 -15.82 21.38 6.88
C ASP A 62 -15.99 20.05 6.11
N GLY A 63 -15.50 18.94 6.68
CA GLY A 63 -15.58 17.62 6.05
C GLY A 63 -14.54 17.39 4.95
N ARG A 64 -13.57 18.30 4.75
CA ARG A 64 -12.51 18.17 3.74
C ARG A 64 -11.19 17.70 4.37
N PRO A 65 -10.26 17.13 3.58
CA PRO A 65 -8.90 16.87 4.05
C PRO A 65 -8.23 18.15 4.58
N ASN A 66 -7.70 18.11 5.80
CA ASN A 66 -6.84 19.17 6.31
C ASN A 66 -5.52 19.20 5.54
N ARG A 67 -4.87 20.37 5.52
CA ARG A 67 -3.49 20.51 5.07
C ARG A 67 -2.56 19.58 5.85
N TRP A 68 -1.49 19.12 5.20
CA TRP A 68 -0.49 18.23 5.77
C TRP A 68 0.48 18.98 6.69
N SER A 69 -0.02 19.45 7.83
CA SER A 69 0.81 20.12 8.83
C SER A 69 2.01 19.25 9.22
N GLY A 70 3.21 19.82 9.15
CA GLY A 70 4.48 19.14 9.43
C GLY A 70 5.10 18.37 8.25
N ALA A 71 4.42 18.27 7.10
CA ALA A 71 5.00 17.66 5.92
C ALA A 71 6.20 18.46 5.37
N ASN A 72 7.11 17.76 4.72
CA ASN A 72 8.23 18.33 4.00
C ASN A 72 7.71 19.16 2.80
N PRO A 73 7.95 20.49 2.77
CA PRO A 73 7.54 21.32 1.65
C PRO A 73 8.07 20.82 0.30
N ALA A 74 9.27 20.22 0.28
CA ALA A 74 9.89 19.70 -0.93
C ALA A 74 9.14 18.50 -1.54
N PHE A 75 8.33 17.79 -0.75
CA PHE A 75 7.58 16.62 -1.18
C PHE A 75 6.17 16.95 -1.68
N MET A 76 5.71 18.18 -1.47
CA MET A 76 4.36 18.62 -1.86
C MET A 76 4.12 18.64 -3.38
N TRP A 77 5.07 18.22 -4.21
CA TRP A 77 4.80 17.93 -5.63
C TRP A 77 3.97 16.65 -5.82
N HIS A 78 3.99 15.72 -4.86
CA HIS A 78 3.44 14.37 -5.02
C HIS A 78 1.89 14.36 -5.01
N PRO A 79 1.21 13.66 -5.94
CA PRO A 79 -0.27 13.66 -6.04
C PRO A 79 -1.01 13.23 -4.79
N LEU A 80 -0.45 12.27 -4.04
CA LEU A 80 -1.03 11.78 -2.78
C LEU A 80 -1.25 12.89 -1.73
N MET A 81 -0.54 14.02 -1.84
CA MET A 81 -0.69 15.16 -0.94
C MET A 81 -1.87 16.06 -1.31
N TRP A 82 -2.51 15.84 -2.46
CA TRP A 82 -3.53 16.70 -3.06
C TRP A 82 -4.80 15.96 -3.46
N LEU A 83 -4.97 14.72 -3.00
CA LEU A 83 -6.12 13.90 -3.39
C LEU A 83 -7.44 14.57 -2.99
N PRO A 84 -8.43 14.62 -3.90
CA PRO A 84 -9.75 15.12 -3.56
C PRO A 84 -10.41 14.26 -2.48
N ALA A 85 -11.39 14.85 -1.77
CA ALA A 85 -12.00 14.24 -0.60
C ALA A 85 -12.59 12.84 -0.87
N HIS A 86 -13.15 12.62 -2.06
CA HIS A 86 -13.76 11.33 -2.41
C HIS A 86 -12.72 10.20 -2.55
N ILE A 87 -11.44 10.52 -2.82
CA ILE A 87 -10.33 9.55 -2.85
C ILE A 87 -9.62 9.50 -1.50
N ALA A 88 -9.28 10.67 -0.95
CA ALA A 88 -8.49 10.80 0.27
C ALA A 88 -9.18 10.23 1.51
N LEU A 89 -10.52 10.22 1.52
CA LEU A 89 -11.33 9.78 2.65
C LEU A 89 -12.03 8.45 2.34
N ARG A 90 -12.37 7.73 3.41
CA ARG A 90 -13.12 6.48 3.36
C ARG A 90 -14.58 6.73 3.08
N TYR A 91 -15.15 5.94 2.18
CA TYR A 91 -16.58 5.89 2.01
C TYR A 91 -17.26 5.20 3.18
N ARG A 92 -18.47 5.69 3.46
CA ARG A 92 -19.46 4.97 4.24
C ARG A 92 -20.54 4.50 3.27
N TYR A 93 -20.56 3.20 2.96
CA TYR A 93 -21.48 2.63 1.99
C TYR A 93 -22.52 1.73 2.68
N ARG A 94 -23.65 1.55 2.01
CA ARG A 94 -24.73 0.71 2.50
C ARG A 94 -24.47 -0.74 2.10
N VAL A 95 -24.61 -1.65 3.05
CA VAL A 95 -24.62 -3.09 2.78
C VAL A 95 -26.07 -3.54 2.69
N ILE A 96 -26.38 -4.34 1.67
CA ILE A 96 -27.69 -4.96 1.52
C ILE A 96 -27.47 -6.46 1.68
N ASP A 97 -27.96 -7.03 2.79
CA ASP A 97 -28.00 -8.48 2.95
C ASP A 97 -29.16 -9.05 2.12
N ASP A 98 -28.83 -9.48 0.91
CA ASP A 98 -29.76 -10.13 -0.01
C ASP A 98 -30.30 -11.46 0.55
N ALA A 99 -29.58 -12.12 1.47
CA ALA A 99 -29.99 -13.40 2.06
C ALA A 99 -31.12 -13.25 3.10
N GLN A 100 -31.25 -12.08 3.73
CA GLN A 100 -32.29 -11.80 4.74
C GLN A 100 -33.45 -10.93 4.22
N GLY A 101 -33.51 -10.69 2.90
CA GLY A 101 -34.58 -9.87 2.31
C GLY A 101 -34.42 -8.37 2.55
N GLY A 102 -33.19 -7.91 2.84
CA GLY A 102 -32.74 -6.51 2.69
C GLY A 102 -33.61 -5.46 3.37
N THR A 103 -33.93 -5.59 4.66
CA THR A 103 -34.66 -4.54 5.41
C THR A 103 -33.83 -3.80 6.44
N ASP A 104 -32.71 -4.37 6.90
CA ASP A 104 -31.79 -3.67 7.79
C ASP A 104 -30.81 -2.83 6.97
N ILE A 105 -30.77 -1.53 7.25
CA ILE A 105 -29.87 -0.56 6.61
C ILE A 105 -28.60 -0.52 7.45
N ASP A 106 -27.73 -1.49 7.26
CA ASP A 106 -26.39 -1.42 7.83
C ASP A 106 -25.48 -0.61 6.90
N TYR A 107 -24.66 0.23 7.53
CA TYR A 107 -23.65 1.03 6.85
C TYR A 107 -22.28 0.56 7.32
N GLU A 108 -21.41 0.26 6.37
CA GLU A 108 -20.01 -0.06 6.63
C GLU A 108 -19.11 1.09 6.21
N ILE A 109 -17.94 1.15 6.83
CA ILE A 109 -16.85 2.04 6.43
C ILE A 109 -15.85 1.16 5.69
N GLU A 110 -15.28 1.66 4.60
CA GLU A 110 -14.25 0.93 3.85
C GLU A 110 -13.12 0.44 4.77
N SER A 111 -12.82 -0.85 4.66
CA SER A 111 -11.62 -1.43 5.25
C SER A 111 -10.35 -0.83 4.62
N ASP A 112 -9.20 -1.02 5.28
CA ASP A 112 -7.91 -0.56 4.78
C ASP A 112 -7.62 -1.09 3.38
N SER A 113 -7.83 -2.38 3.15
CA SER A 113 -7.62 -3.01 1.83
C SER A 113 -8.56 -2.47 0.76
N LEU A 114 -9.85 -2.26 1.09
CA LEU A 114 -10.83 -1.76 0.13
C LEU A 114 -10.52 -0.32 -0.30
N TRP A 115 -10.27 0.56 0.68
CA TRP A 115 -9.89 1.95 0.42
C TRP A 115 -8.59 2.02 -0.39
N ALA A 116 -7.54 1.30 0.03
CA ALA A 116 -6.25 1.36 -0.62
C ALA A 116 -6.30 0.84 -2.08
N THR A 117 -7.08 -0.21 -2.32
CA THR A 117 -7.36 -0.72 -3.68
C THR A 117 -8.07 0.34 -4.51
N ARG A 118 -9.12 0.98 -3.98
CA ARG A 118 -9.85 2.04 -4.67
C ARG A 118 -8.93 3.22 -5.01
N VAL A 119 -8.11 3.67 -4.07
CA VAL A 119 -7.14 4.75 -4.30
C VAL A 119 -6.18 4.36 -5.43
N ALA A 120 -5.62 3.15 -5.42
CA ALA A 120 -4.73 2.69 -6.48
C ALA A 120 -5.40 2.66 -7.87
N LEU A 121 -6.66 2.20 -7.95
CA LEU A 121 -7.44 2.21 -9.20
C LEU A 121 -7.65 3.62 -9.74
N GLU A 122 -8.07 4.56 -8.89
CA GLU A 122 -8.29 5.97 -9.26
C GLU A 122 -6.99 6.64 -9.73
N LEU A 123 -5.87 6.39 -9.04
CA LEU A 123 -4.56 6.96 -9.38
C LEU A 123 -4.06 6.50 -10.75
N VAL A 124 -4.25 5.22 -11.08
CA VAL A 124 -3.88 4.66 -12.39
C VAL A 124 -4.83 5.19 -13.47
N HIS A 125 -6.13 5.13 -13.24
CA HIS A 125 -7.15 5.52 -14.24
C HIS A 125 -7.04 7.00 -14.62
N SER A 126 -6.82 7.88 -13.64
CA SER A 126 -6.65 9.32 -13.86
C SER A 126 -5.29 9.71 -14.46
N GLY A 127 -4.33 8.79 -14.53
CA GLY A 127 -2.96 9.06 -14.96
C GLY A 127 -2.13 9.86 -13.93
N LEU A 128 -2.63 10.04 -12.71
CA LEU A 128 -1.84 10.58 -11.59
C LEU A 128 -0.61 9.71 -11.32
N TYR A 129 -0.75 8.39 -11.48
CA TYR A 129 0.34 7.43 -11.60
C TYR A 129 0.35 6.81 -13.00
N ASN A 130 1.54 6.59 -13.56
CA ASN A 130 1.73 5.90 -14.83
C ASN A 130 2.59 4.63 -14.60
N PRO A 131 2.01 3.43 -14.71
CA PRO A 131 2.75 2.19 -14.50
C PRO A 131 3.77 1.91 -15.61
N GLU A 132 3.61 2.43 -16.83
CA GLU A 132 4.53 2.14 -17.94
C GLU A 132 5.94 2.66 -17.66
N ASP A 133 6.04 3.87 -17.11
CA ASP A 133 7.32 4.54 -16.84
C ASP A 133 7.67 4.65 -15.34
N GLY A 134 6.76 4.20 -14.47
CA GLY A 134 6.91 4.24 -13.01
C GLY A 134 6.89 5.67 -12.46
N THR A 135 6.10 6.57 -13.07
CA THR A 135 6.12 8.00 -12.73
C THR A 135 4.80 8.55 -12.24
N TRP A 136 4.90 9.59 -11.43
CA TRP A 136 3.82 10.36 -10.85
C TRP A 136 3.70 11.74 -11.51
N LEU A 137 2.48 12.25 -11.60
CA LEU A 137 2.22 13.65 -11.98
C LEU A 137 2.88 14.59 -10.97
N ASP A 138 3.63 15.59 -11.42
CA ASP A 138 4.07 16.69 -10.56
C ASP A 138 2.94 17.73 -10.44
N VAL A 139 2.19 17.69 -9.33
CA VAL A 139 1.00 18.54 -9.13
C VAL A 139 1.37 20.02 -9.04
N LEU A 140 2.53 20.34 -8.45
CA LEU A 140 2.97 21.72 -8.35
C LEU A 140 3.37 22.25 -9.73
N ALA A 141 4.09 21.47 -10.52
CA ALA A 141 4.42 21.84 -11.90
C ALA A 141 3.16 21.96 -12.77
N TYR A 142 2.16 21.09 -12.57
CA TYR A 142 0.86 21.19 -13.21
C TYR A 142 0.14 22.51 -12.87
N ALA A 143 0.29 23.00 -11.64
CA ALA A 143 -0.22 24.29 -11.16
C ALA A 143 0.68 25.49 -11.53
N GLY A 144 1.81 25.26 -12.22
CA GLY A 144 2.74 26.32 -12.63
C GLY A 144 3.76 26.75 -11.56
N LEU A 145 3.97 25.92 -10.53
CA LEU A 145 4.97 26.10 -9.47
C LEU A 145 6.14 25.13 -9.67
N ASP A 146 7.36 25.54 -9.36
CA ASP A 146 8.53 24.65 -9.42
C ASP A 146 9.10 24.42 -8.02
N ILE A 147 8.93 23.22 -7.46
CA ILE A 147 9.40 22.91 -6.12
C ILE A 147 10.94 22.94 -5.96
N GLU A 148 11.68 22.90 -7.07
CA GLU A 148 13.15 23.06 -7.08
C GLU A 148 13.56 24.54 -6.97
N ASN A 149 12.62 25.48 -7.18
CA ASN A 149 12.83 26.91 -6.96
C ASN A 149 12.65 27.24 -5.46
N PRO A 150 13.68 27.77 -4.77
CA PRO A 150 13.58 28.12 -3.35
C PRO A 150 12.44 29.09 -3.01
N VAL A 151 12.03 29.93 -3.96
CA VAL A 151 10.90 30.86 -3.75
C VAL A 151 9.57 30.12 -3.66
N ASP A 152 9.33 29.17 -4.56
CA ASP A 152 8.08 28.39 -4.55
C ASP A 152 8.08 27.40 -3.38
N GLN A 153 9.23 26.83 -3.03
CA GLN A 153 9.35 26.01 -1.82
C GLN A 153 9.00 26.80 -0.54
N ALA A 154 9.49 28.04 -0.42
CA ALA A 154 9.14 28.92 0.71
C ALA A 154 7.64 29.28 0.73
N ARG A 155 6.99 29.44 -0.44
CA ARG A 155 5.54 29.65 -0.52
C ARG A 155 4.78 28.43 0.01
N VAL A 156 5.17 27.22 -0.40
CA VAL A 156 4.60 25.96 0.09
C VAL A 156 4.78 25.83 1.59
N GLU A 157 5.96 26.13 2.13
CA GLU A 157 6.22 26.11 3.56
C GLU A 157 5.31 27.07 4.34
N LEU A 158 5.15 28.31 3.86
CA LEU A 158 4.23 29.27 4.48
C LEU A 158 2.77 28.80 4.42
N TRP A 159 2.37 28.19 3.31
CA TRP A 159 1.02 27.64 3.12
C TRP A 159 0.74 26.44 4.03
N LEU A 160 1.69 25.52 4.18
CA LEU A 160 1.62 24.40 5.13
C LEU A 160 1.48 24.90 6.58
N ASN A 161 2.10 26.03 6.89
CA ASN A 161 1.99 26.73 8.19
C ASN A 161 0.71 27.59 8.33
N GLY A 162 -0.26 27.45 7.42
CA GLY A 162 -1.57 28.08 7.52
C GLY A 162 -1.72 29.42 6.79
N SER A 163 -0.68 29.89 6.07
CA SER A 163 -0.82 31.09 5.23
C SER A 163 -1.73 30.81 4.03
N HIS A 164 -2.36 31.84 3.52
CA HIS A 164 -3.12 31.78 2.27
C HIS A 164 -2.16 31.88 1.08
N ASP A 165 -2.38 31.06 0.04
CA ASP A 165 -1.73 31.21 -1.26
C ASP A 165 -2.74 30.89 -2.36
N ASP A 166 -3.11 31.89 -3.16
CA ASP A 166 -4.16 31.78 -4.19
C ASP A 166 -3.91 30.64 -5.19
N THR A 167 -2.65 30.33 -5.49
CA THR A 167 -2.31 29.23 -6.43
C THR A 167 -2.51 27.88 -5.75
N LEU A 168 -1.91 27.69 -4.57
CA LEU A 168 -1.98 26.43 -3.84
C LEU A 168 -3.41 26.11 -3.37
N ASP A 169 -4.17 27.11 -2.94
CA ASP A 169 -5.56 26.97 -2.52
C ASP A 169 -6.52 26.69 -3.68
N ALA A 170 -6.10 26.96 -4.93
CA ALA A 170 -6.87 26.68 -6.13
C ALA A 170 -6.50 25.34 -6.80
N ILE A 171 -5.53 24.58 -6.26
CA ILE A 171 -5.21 23.25 -6.77
C ILE A 171 -6.40 22.32 -6.52
N ASP A 172 -6.99 21.84 -7.61
CA ASP A 172 -8.09 20.91 -7.61
C ASP A 172 -7.84 19.81 -8.63
N LEU A 173 -7.70 18.57 -8.14
CA LEU A 173 -7.50 17.38 -8.97
C LEU A 173 -8.81 16.70 -9.35
N GLU A 174 -9.96 17.12 -8.81
CA GLU A 174 -11.27 16.55 -9.11
C GLU A 174 -11.51 16.40 -10.63
N PRO A 175 -11.16 17.39 -11.51
CA PRO A 175 -11.37 17.25 -12.95
C PRO A 175 -10.54 16.15 -13.63
N LEU A 176 -9.48 15.66 -12.99
CA LEU A 176 -8.64 14.58 -13.53
C LEU A 176 -9.12 13.19 -13.11
N VAL A 177 -9.84 13.09 -11.99
CA VAL A 177 -10.23 11.82 -11.38
C VAL A 177 -11.73 11.53 -11.49
N LEU A 178 -12.57 12.57 -11.58
CA LEU A 178 -14.00 12.39 -11.59
C LEU A 178 -14.44 11.78 -12.93
N VAL A 179 -15.11 10.63 -12.86
CA VAL A 179 -15.85 10.01 -13.97
C VAL A 179 -17.33 10.37 -13.80
N PRO A 180 -17.86 11.41 -14.47
CA PRO A 180 -19.18 11.96 -14.16
C PRO A 180 -20.33 10.97 -14.41
N GLU A 181 -20.13 10.04 -15.33
CA GLU A 181 -21.12 9.00 -15.66
C GLU A 181 -21.24 7.93 -14.57
N ASP A 182 -20.22 7.79 -13.71
CA ASP A 182 -20.14 6.72 -12.73
C ASP A 182 -19.18 7.06 -11.58
N SER A 183 -19.61 7.93 -10.66
CA SER A 183 -18.79 8.40 -9.54
C SER A 183 -18.40 7.32 -8.51
N GLU A 184 -18.95 6.11 -8.61
CA GLU A 184 -18.68 4.99 -7.70
C GLU A 184 -18.00 3.81 -8.41
N TRP A 185 -17.53 4.00 -9.65
CA TRP A 185 -16.92 2.94 -10.46
C TRP A 185 -15.79 2.23 -9.70
N ALA A 186 -14.87 3.01 -9.10
CA ALA A 186 -13.69 2.48 -8.44
C ALA A 186 -14.02 1.75 -7.14
N LEU A 187 -15.07 2.17 -6.42
CA LEU A 187 -15.53 1.48 -5.22
C LEU A 187 -16.07 0.09 -5.58
N ARG A 188 -16.92 0.00 -6.62
CA ARG A 188 -17.46 -1.29 -7.05
C ARG A 188 -16.35 -2.21 -7.58
N ALA A 189 -15.46 -1.68 -8.42
CA ALA A 189 -14.30 -2.42 -8.90
C ALA A 189 -13.40 -2.90 -7.76
N ALA A 190 -13.11 -2.06 -6.77
CA ALA A 190 -12.30 -2.45 -5.61
C ALA A 190 -13.00 -3.53 -4.77
N ASN A 191 -14.32 -3.44 -4.58
CA ASN A 191 -15.09 -4.43 -3.84
C ASN A 191 -15.11 -5.79 -4.55
N ASP A 192 -15.26 -5.80 -5.87
CA ASP A 192 -15.23 -7.03 -6.69
C ASP A 192 -13.84 -7.69 -6.67
N LEU A 193 -12.77 -6.90 -6.48
CA LEU A 193 -11.39 -7.37 -6.53
C LEU A 193 -10.82 -7.79 -5.16
N VAL A 194 -11.21 -7.13 -4.06
CA VAL A 194 -10.50 -7.24 -2.77
C VAL A 194 -10.44 -8.68 -2.23
N ASP A 195 -11.52 -9.44 -2.40
CA ASP A 195 -11.63 -10.82 -1.93
C ASP A 195 -10.70 -11.78 -2.68
N THR A 196 -10.24 -11.38 -3.88
CA THR A 196 -9.25 -12.13 -4.66
C THR A 196 -7.85 -11.57 -4.44
N LEU A 197 -7.70 -10.24 -4.43
CA LEU A 197 -6.42 -9.55 -4.29
C LEU A 197 -5.75 -9.81 -2.94
N VAL A 198 -6.50 -9.75 -1.85
CA VAL A 198 -5.93 -9.91 -0.50
C VAL A 198 -5.33 -11.31 -0.31
N PRO A 199 -6.04 -12.41 -0.64
CA PRO A 199 -5.42 -13.74 -0.59
C PRO A 199 -4.27 -13.92 -1.57
N ALA A 200 -4.38 -13.39 -2.80
CA ALA A 200 -3.30 -13.44 -3.78
C ALA A 200 -2.02 -12.77 -3.23
N GLN A 201 -2.17 -11.65 -2.53
CA GLN A 201 -1.07 -10.94 -1.89
C GLN A 201 -0.37 -11.78 -0.81
N TRP A 202 -1.11 -12.57 -0.03
CA TRP A 202 -0.50 -13.47 0.96
C TRP A 202 0.39 -14.53 0.31
N SER A 203 -0.07 -15.11 -0.80
CA SER A 203 0.73 -16.07 -1.57
C SER A 203 2.02 -15.45 -2.10
N LEU A 204 1.92 -14.23 -2.66
CA LEU A 204 3.07 -13.49 -3.18
C LEU A 204 4.07 -13.14 -2.09
N ILE A 205 3.62 -12.59 -0.96
CA ILE A 205 4.52 -12.22 0.15
C ILE A 205 5.18 -13.45 0.75
N ALA A 206 4.44 -14.52 1.01
CA ALA A 206 5.02 -15.72 1.58
C ALA A 206 6.12 -16.30 0.66
N SER A 207 5.86 -16.32 -0.65
CA SER A 207 6.85 -16.73 -1.66
C SER A 207 8.05 -15.79 -1.69
N GLY A 208 7.83 -14.48 -1.70
CA GLY A 208 8.89 -13.47 -1.71
C GLY A 208 9.77 -13.52 -0.45
N ILE A 209 9.19 -13.85 0.71
CA ILE A 209 9.97 -14.02 1.95
C ILE A 209 10.87 -15.25 1.85
N ILE A 210 10.36 -16.39 1.34
CA ILE A 210 11.17 -17.59 1.10
C ILE A 210 12.35 -17.25 0.18
N GLU A 211 12.10 -16.58 -0.95
CA GLU A 211 13.14 -16.17 -1.90
C GLU A 211 14.17 -15.21 -1.29
N ALA A 212 13.72 -14.29 -0.42
CA ALA A 212 14.59 -13.36 0.30
C ALA A 212 15.50 -14.09 1.31
N VAL A 213 14.97 -15.08 2.04
CA VAL A 213 15.76 -15.94 2.94
C VAL A 213 16.81 -16.72 2.14
N ASP A 214 16.41 -17.39 1.06
CA ASP A 214 17.32 -18.17 0.22
C ASP A 214 18.45 -17.30 -0.35
N SER A 215 18.09 -16.12 -0.86
CA SER A 215 19.05 -15.15 -1.39
C SER A 215 20.03 -14.67 -0.32
N TYR A 216 19.53 -14.35 0.88
CA TYR A 216 20.36 -13.91 2.00
C TYR A 216 21.33 -15.00 2.47
N VAL A 217 20.84 -16.24 2.63
CA VAL A 217 21.64 -17.39 3.06
C VAL A 217 22.68 -17.76 1.99
N ALA A 218 22.35 -17.69 0.71
CA ALA A 218 23.29 -17.94 -0.37
C ALA A 218 24.45 -16.93 -0.39
N GLN A 219 24.18 -15.66 -0.05
CA GLN A 219 25.18 -14.59 0.00
C GLN A 219 26.06 -14.64 1.25
N ASN A 220 25.49 -15.01 2.40
CA ASN A 220 26.17 -14.94 3.71
C ASN A 220 26.66 -16.31 4.21
N GLY A 221 26.29 -17.40 3.54
CA GLY A 221 26.55 -18.78 3.92
C GLY A 221 25.55 -19.30 4.98
N ALA A 222 25.24 -20.60 4.92
CA ALA A 222 24.31 -21.29 5.82
C ALA A 222 24.92 -21.55 7.22
N THR A 223 25.29 -20.48 7.91
CA THR A 223 25.75 -20.50 9.30
C THR A 223 24.59 -20.17 10.25
N ASP A 224 24.64 -20.66 11.49
CA ASP A 224 23.61 -20.35 12.51
C ASP A 224 23.38 -18.84 12.67
N ALA A 225 24.44 -18.03 12.59
CA ALA A 225 24.35 -16.58 12.68
C ALA A 225 23.59 -15.95 11.49
N ALA A 226 23.83 -16.46 10.27
CA ALA A 226 23.12 -15.99 9.09
C ALA A 226 21.64 -16.43 9.12
N LEU A 227 21.36 -17.68 9.49
CA LEU A 227 20.00 -18.19 9.64
C LEU A 227 19.23 -17.42 10.72
N LEU A 228 19.85 -17.15 11.87
CA LEU A 228 19.24 -16.37 12.94
C LEU A 228 18.91 -14.95 12.47
N SER A 229 19.83 -14.31 11.76
CA SER A 229 19.61 -12.96 11.21
C SER A 229 18.47 -12.96 10.19
N ALA A 230 18.45 -13.93 9.28
CA ALA A 230 17.40 -14.05 8.28
C ALA A 230 16.03 -14.28 8.94
N LEU A 231 15.95 -15.23 9.88
CA LEU A 231 14.72 -15.57 10.59
C LEU A 231 14.20 -14.38 11.40
N ASN A 232 15.07 -13.66 12.10
CA ASN A 232 14.65 -12.50 12.89
C ASN A 232 14.12 -11.37 12.01
N THR A 233 14.82 -11.03 10.91
CA THR A 233 14.37 -9.96 10.01
C THR A 233 13.11 -10.36 9.26
N MET A 234 13.12 -11.53 8.60
CA MET A 234 12.00 -11.99 7.78
C MET A 234 10.79 -12.39 8.62
N GLY A 235 10.99 -12.87 9.85
CA GLY A 235 9.90 -13.13 10.79
C GLY A 235 9.13 -11.86 11.17
N GLN A 236 9.82 -10.73 11.37
CA GLN A 236 9.17 -9.44 11.61
C GLN A 236 8.40 -8.95 10.39
N VAL A 237 8.98 -9.09 9.19
CA VAL A 237 8.30 -8.75 7.93
C VAL A 237 7.06 -9.63 7.73
N ALA A 238 7.17 -10.93 7.96
CA ALA A 238 6.07 -11.88 7.87
C ALA A 238 4.94 -11.53 8.84
N ALA A 239 5.27 -11.24 10.11
CA ALA A 239 4.27 -10.90 11.13
C ALA A 239 3.48 -9.63 10.77
N LEU A 240 4.13 -8.65 10.15
CA LEU A 240 3.48 -7.43 9.66
C LEU A 240 2.64 -7.68 8.41
N ALA A 241 3.22 -8.34 7.41
CA ALA A 241 2.62 -8.44 6.09
C ALA A 241 1.54 -9.53 5.96
N LEU A 242 1.57 -10.53 6.83
CA LEU A 242 0.66 -11.68 6.80
C LEU A 242 -0.38 -11.65 7.93
N GLN A 243 -0.52 -10.54 8.67
CA GLN A 243 -1.43 -10.42 9.82
C GLN A 243 -2.90 -10.75 9.48
N GLY A 244 -3.30 -10.58 8.21
CA GLY A 244 -4.66 -10.88 7.73
C GLY A 244 -4.92 -12.35 7.37
N VAL A 245 -3.89 -13.20 7.31
CA VAL A 245 -4.06 -14.62 6.95
C VAL A 245 -4.93 -15.32 8.01
N PRO A 246 -6.06 -15.94 7.63
CA PRO A 246 -6.90 -16.64 8.58
C PRO A 246 -6.16 -17.88 9.15
N ALA A 247 -6.59 -18.29 10.34
CA ALA A 247 -6.11 -19.51 10.95
C ALA A 247 -6.38 -20.73 10.05
N ASP A 248 -5.48 -21.71 10.10
CA ASP A 248 -5.65 -22.96 9.38
C ASP A 248 -6.98 -23.62 9.77
N PRO A 249 -7.83 -24.00 8.79
CA PRO A 249 -9.17 -24.48 9.06
C PRO A 249 -9.21 -25.90 9.67
N GLU A 250 -8.15 -26.70 9.50
CA GLU A 250 -8.08 -28.07 10.00
C GLU A 250 -7.62 -28.13 11.46
N THR A 251 -6.66 -27.28 11.81
CA THR A 251 -5.97 -27.25 13.11
C THR A 251 -6.43 -26.11 14.00
N GLY A 252 -6.97 -25.03 13.42
CA GLY A 252 -7.35 -23.80 14.11
C GLY A 252 -6.16 -22.91 14.52
N PHE A 253 -4.94 -23.23 14.09
CA PHE A 253 -3.75 -22.46 14.46
C PHE A 253 -3.56 -21.24 13.55
N SER A 254 -3.18 -20.11 14.15
CA SER A 254 -2.79 -18.90 13.43
C SER A 254 -1.38 -19.06 12.87
N TYR A 255 -1.24 -18.97 11.55
CA TYR A 255 0.07 -18.96 10.89
C TYR A 255 0.98 -17.85 11.43
N VAL A 256 0.43 -16.67 11.69
CA VAL A 256 1.18 -15.52 12.20
C VAL A 256 1.72 -15.78 13.60
N ASP A 257 0.94 -16.46 14.45
CA ASP A 257 1.38 -16.84 15.80
C ASP A 257 2.50 -17.88 15.72
N VAL A 258 2.40 -18.85 14.80
CA VAL A 258 3.45 -19.85 14.55
C VAL A 258 4.74 -19.16 14.08
N LEU A 259 4.67 -18.30 13.07
CA LEU A 259 5.84 -17.57 12.54
C LEU A 259 6.50 -16.69 13.62
N SER A 260 5.68 -16.00 14.42
CA SER A 260 6.15 -15.16 15.53
C SER A 260 6.81 -15.99 16.63
N MET A 261 6.23 -17.14 16.97
CA MET A 261 6.77 -18.07 17.96
C MET A 261 8.13 -18.63 17.52
N LEU A 262 8.24 -19.12 16.28
CA LEU A 262 9.50 -19.64 15.72
C LEU A 262 10.61 -18.58 15.74
N THR A 263 10.26 -17.34 15.38
CA THR A 263 11.18 -16.20 15.41
C THR A 263 11.66 -15.89 16.83
N ALA A 264 10.76 -15.92 17.81
CA ALA A 264 11.10 -15.69 19.21
C ALA A 264 11.96 -16.82 19.81
N GLU A 265 11.63 -18.08 19.51
CA GLU A 265 12.36 -19.25 20.00
C GLU A 265 13.81 -19.27 19.49
N ALA A 266 14.06 -18.80 18.27
CA ALA A 266 15.40 -18.75 17.71
C ALA A 266 16.35 -17.81 18.47
N LEU A 267 15.82 -16.85 19.24
CA LEU A 267 16.61 -15.95 20.09
C LEU A 267 17.01 -16.60 21.42
N GLU A 268 16.48 -17.79 21.74
CA GLU A 268 16.82 -18.50 22.97
C GLU A 268 18.20 -19.16 22.92
N ARG A 269 18.80 -19.32 24.10
CA ARG A 269 20.15 -19.88 24.21
C ARG A 269 20.13 -21.39 23.91
N GLY A 270 20.80 -21.79 22.84
CA GLY A 270 20.93 -23.19 22.44
C GLY A 270 19.80 -23.68 21.54
N ALA A 271 19.01 -22.76 20.97
CA ALA A 271 18.02 -23.07 19.95
C ALA A 271 18.67 -23.74 18.73
N ASP A 272 17.97 -24.71 18.15
CA ASP A 272 18.34 -25.30 16.87
C ASP A 272 17.81 -24.41 15.74
N VAL A 273 18.58 -23.36 15.41
CA VAL A 273 18.18 -22.33 14.45
C VAL A 273 17.93 -22.92 13.07
N ALA A 274 18.62 -23.99 12.69
CA ALA A 274 18.42 -24.66 11.41
C ALA A 274 17.04 -25.34 11.35
N ALA A 275 16.66 -26.08 12.40
CA ALA A 275 15.34 -26.71 12.47
C ALA A 275 14.21 -25.67 12.53
N LEU A 276 14.40 -24.58 13.28
CA LEU A 276 13.41 -23.49 13.35
C LEU A 276 13.25 -22.77 12.01
N MET A 277 14.34 -22.56 11.27
CA MET A 277 14.28 -22.01 9.91
C MET A 277 13.51 -22.94 8.97
N GLU A 278 13.76 -24.24 9.01
CA GLU A 278 13.01 -25.22 8.20
C GLU A 278 11.51 -25.13 8.48
N SER A 279 11.12 -25.12 9.76
CA SER A 279 9.70 -24.98 10.15
C SER A 279 9.10 -23.63 9.74
N PHE A 280 9.89 -22.56 9.76
CA PHE A 280 9.46 -21.23 9.32
C PHE A 280 9.20 -21.19 7.81
N LEU A 281 10.09 -21.77 7.02
CA LEU A 281 9.93 -21.86 5.56
C LEU A 281 8.77 -22.80 5.18
N ASP A 282 8.57 -23.89 5.91
CA ASP A 282 7.43 -24.78 5.71
C ASP A 282 6.09 -24.06 5.93
N ALA A 283 5.96 -23.31 7.04
CA ALA A 283 4.76 -22.52 7.33
C ALA A 283 4.49 -21.45 6.26
N LEU A 284 5.52 -20.77 5.77
CA LEU A 284 5.38 -19.85 4.64
C LEU A 284 5.00 -20.59 3.34
N GLY A 285 5.53 -21.79 3.13
CA GLY A 285 5.22 -22.64 1.99
C GLY A 285 3.76 -23.05 1.96
N GLU A 286 3.18 -23.39 3.11
CA GLU A 286 1.74 -23.69 3.26
C GLU A 286 0.89 -22.48 2.86
N ILE A 287 1.16 -21.29 3.43
CA ILE A 287 0.47 -20.04 3.04
C ILE A 287 0.60 -19.79 1.53
N ALA A 288 1.81 -19.93 0.98
CA ALA A 288 2.07 -19.70 -0.44
C ALA A 288 1.24 -20.64 -1.32
N VAL A 289 1.08 -21.90 -0.94
CA VAL A 289 0.32 -22.91 -1.68
C VAL A 289 -1.19 -22.72 -1.53
N ASP A 290 -1.67 -22.50 -0.30
CA ASP A 290 -3.10 -22.40 0.01
C ASP A 290 -3.78 -21.24 -0.71
N TYR A 291 -3.08 -20.11 -0.84
CA TYR A 291 -3.61 -18.91 -1.48
C TYR A 291 -3.18 -18.71 -2.94
N ARG A 292 -2.38 -19.63 -3.49
CA ARG A 292 -2.01 -19.62 -4.92
C ARG A 292 -3.22 -19.61 -5.87
N PRO A 293 -4.35 -20.30 -5.59
CA PRO A 293 -5.50 -20.25 -6.49
C PRO A 293 -6.05 -18.83 -6.74
N SER A 294 -5.99 -17.95 -5.73
CA SER A 294 -6.43 -16.55 -5.89
C SER A 294 -5.48 -15.75 -6.79
N LEU A 295 -4.17 -16.00 -6.69
CA LEU A 295 -3.19 -15.43 -7.60
C LEU A 295 -3.41 -15.91 -9.05
N GLN A 296 -3.70 -17.19 -9.24
CA GLN A 296 -3.99 -17.76 -10.56
C GLN A 296 -5.30 -17.21 -11.15
N ALA A 297 -6.32 -16.95 -10.33
CA ALA A 297 -7.55 -16.31 -10.77
C ALA A 297 -7.26 -14.90 -11.31
N MET A 298 -6.44 -14.10 -10.60
CA MET A 298 -6.01 -12.78 -11.05
C MET A 298 -5.25 -12.81 -12.39
N GLU A 299 -4.36 -13.79 -12.57
CA GLU A 299 -3.60 -13.95 -13.82
C GLU A 299 -4.50 -14.36 -15.00
N ALA A 300 -5.51 -15.19 -14.74
CA ALA A 300 -6.44 -15.68 -15.77
C ALA A 300 -7.42 -14.59 -16.25
N ASP A 301 -7.91 -13.77 -15.32
CA ASP A 301 -8.86 -12.68 -15.62
C ASP A 301 -8.16 -11.40 -16.12
N GLY A 302 -6.83 -11.34 -15.98
CA GLY A 302 -5.99 -10.21 -16.38
C GLY A 302 -6.07 -9.06 -15.36
N PRO A 303 -4.93 -8.48 -14.90
CA PRO A 303 -4.97 -7.51 -13.81
C PRO A 303 -5.70 -6.18 -14.09
N LEU A 304 -6.19 -5.92 -15.32
CA LEU A 304 -6.62 -4.57 -15.74
C LEU A 304 -7.78 -4.52 -16.75
N ALA A 305 -8.56 -5.59 -16.96
CA ALA A 305 -9.72 -5.50 -17.86
C ALA A 305 -10.86 -4.58 -17.35
N VAL A 306 -10.76 -4.10 -16.10
CA VAL A 306 -11.76 -3.25 -15.43
C VAL A 306 -11.45 -1.75 -15.55
N ALA A 307 -10.24 -1.38 -16.02
CA ALA A 307 -9.81 0.02 -16.14
C ALA A 307 -9.68 0.53 -17.59
N SER A 308 -10.09 -0.26 -18.59
CA SER A 308 -9.98 0.03 -20.03
C SER A 308 -11.32 0.14 -20.74
#